data_AF-A0A7J9N5T8-F1
#
_entry.id   AF-A0A7J9N5T8-F1
#
_cell.length_a   1.000
_cell.length_b   1.000
_cell.length_c   1.000
_cell.angle_alpha   90.00
_cell.angle_beta   90.00
_cell.angle_gamma   90.00
#
_symmetry.space_group_name_H-M   'P 1'
#
loop_
_entity.id
_entity.type
_entity.pdbx_description
1 polymer ?
#
loop_
_entity_poly.entity_id
_entity_poly.type
_entity_poly.pdbx_seq_one_letter_code
_entity_poly.pdbx_strand_id
1 'polypeptide(L)'
;MAFMNISEANYSMVLTANQSSAFKLLSECNPFQSNQNLLTVYDYQNEAVEVMTESSKKRGANVMSADFSWPNLQIQSENLRKKIMNKRSRYSYLWMSLVQENGWHVLLDASALGAKDMETLGLSLFNSDFLICSFFKVFGENPSGFYCLFIRKSSASILKDLATGTNIVGIMNLVPASPPISNIETKLR
;
A
#
# COMPACT_ATOMS: atom_id res chain seq x y z
N MET A 1 9.04 -8.36 -9.74
CA MET A 1 8.25 -7.11 -9.72
C MET A 1 8.24 -6.32 -11.05
N ALA A 2 8.74 -6.89 -12.16
CA ALA A 2 8.91 -6.17 -13.42
C ALA A 2 7.62 -5.57 -14.01
N PHE A 3 6.49 -6.29 -13.94
CA PHE A 3 5.20 -5.86 -14.50
C PHE A 3 4.62 -4.58 -13.87
N MET A 4 5.04 -4.23 -12.65
CA MET A 4 4.58 -3.02 -11.97
C MET A 4 5.58 -1.86 -12.08
N ASN A 5 6.71 -2.07 -12.76
CA ASN A 5 7.81 -1.11 -12.82
C ASN A 5 8.31 -0.67 -11.42
N ILE A 6 8.26 -1.58 -10.46
CA ILE A 6 8.74 -1.38 -9.09
C ILE A 6 10.04 -2.15 -8.88
N SER A 7 11.04 -1.49 -8.32
CA SER A 7 12.33 -2.13 -8.00
C SER A 7 12.24 -2.98 -6.73
N GLU A 8 12.66 -4.24 -6.83
CA GLU A 8 12.83 -5.18 -5.70
C GLU A 8 13.90 -4.68 -4.70
N ALA A 9 14.79 -3.78 -5.13
CA ALA A 9 15.71 -3.12 -4.22
C ALA A 9 14.97 -2.18 -3.26
N ASN A 10 13.86 -1.57 -3.70
CA ASN A 10 13.16 -0.51 -2.97
C ASN A 10 11.93 -0.99 -2.20
N TYR A 11 11.29 -2.09 -2.63
CA TYR A 11 10.07 -2.59 -2.02
C TYR A 11 10.20 -4.03 -1.55
N SER A 12 9.46 -4.35 -0.49
CA SER A 12 9.20 -5.71 -0.03
C SER A 12 7.73 -6.04 -0.29
N MET A 13 7.43 -7.27 -0.69
CA MET A 13 6.06 -7.74 -0.92
C MET A 13 5.60 -8.61 0.25
N VAL A 14 4.38 -8.39 0.71
CA VAL A 14 3.67 -9.20 1.70
C VAL A 14 2.36 -9.68 1.07
N LEU A 15 2.08 -10.98 1.15
CA LEU A 15 0.79 -11.51 0.72
C LEU A 15 -0.22 -11.46 1.86
N THR A 16 -1.42 -11.01 1.56
CA THR A 16 -2.56 -10.95 2.49
C THR A 16 -3.74 -11.75 1.96
N ALA A 17 -4.56 -12.27 2.88
CA ALA A 17 -5.70 -13.12 2.55
C ALA A 17 -6.80 -12.38 1.77
N ASN A 18 -6.93 -11.07 1.94
CA ASN A 18 -7.85 -10.20 1.19
C ASN A 18 -7.42 -8.72 1.31
N GLN A 19 -8.17 -7.83 0.64
CA GLN A 19 -7.95 -6.39 0.67
C GLN A 19 -8.06 -5.83 2.09
N SER A 20 -9.14 -6.16 2.81
CA SER A 20 -9.40 -5.68 4.17
C SER A 20 -8.28 -6.04 5.16
N SER A 21 -7.66 -7.20 4.99
CA SER A 21 -6.52 -7.64 5.81
C SER A 21 -5.27 -6.79 5.55
N ALA A 22 -5.00 -6.39 4.30
CA ALA A 22 -3.90 -5.49 3.98
C ALA A 22 -4.12 -4.09 4.58
N PHE A 23 -5.34 -3.56 4.45
CA PHE A 23 -5.74 -2.28 5.04
C PHE A 23 -5.68 -2.31 6.57
N LYS A 24 -6.17 -3.38 7.19
CA LYS A 24 -6.10 -3.60 8.63
C LYS A 24 -4.66 -3.66 9.11
N LEU A 25 -3.81 -4.42 8.43
CA LEU A 25 -2.39 -4.52 8.77
C LEU A 25 -1.73 -3.14 8.81
N LEU A 26 -1.95 -2.31 7.78
CA LEU A 26 -1.41 -0.95 7.75
C LEU A 26 -1.97 -0.06 8.86
N SER A 27 -3.26 -0.16 9.17
CA SER A 27 -3.86 0.60 10.27
C SER A 27 -3.32 0.21 11.66
N GLU A 28 -2.90 -1.04 11.84
CA GLU A 28 -2.32 -1.54 13.09
C GLU A 28 -0.83 -1.17 13.22
N CYS A 29 -0.14 -0.97 12.09
CA CYS A 29 1.28 -0.57 12.08
C CYS A 29 1.47 0.95 12.24
N ASN A 30 0.56 1.77 11.71
CA ASN A 30 0.78 3.23 11.66
C ASN A 30 0.83 3.89 13.05
N PRO A 31 1.78 4.78 13.37
CA PRO A 31 1.91 5.35 14.71
C PRO A 31 0.89 6.50 14.96
N PHE A 32 -0.39 6.16 15.07
CA PHE A 32 -1.46 7.14 15.27
C PHE A 32 -1.40 7.89 16.61
N GLN A 33 -0.53 7.49 17.53
CA GLN A 33 -0.31 8.18 18.81
C GLN A 33 0.48 9.48 18.65
N SER A 34 1.41 9.56 17.69
CA SER A 34 2.23 10.76 17.43
C SER A 34 1.66 11.63 16.31
N ASN A 35 1.02 11.02 15.31
CA ASN A 35 0.33 11.72 14.22
C ASN A 35 -1.04 11.07 14.01
N GLN A 36 -2.09 11.73 14.48
CA GLN A 36 -3.42 11.12 14.59
C GLN A 36 -4.19 11.08 13.27
N ASN A 37 -3.75 11.77 12.21
CA ASN A 37 -4.62 11.95 11.05
C ASN A 37 -4.55 10.77 10.07
N LEU A 38 -5.72 10.26 9.69
CA LEU A 38 -5.91 9.37 8.54
C LEU A 38 -6.83 10.08 7.54
N LEU A 39 -6.43 10.19 6.28
CA LEU A 39 -7.24 10.80 5.23
C LEU A 39 -7.52 9.79 4.11
N THR A 40 -8.79 9.57 3.82
CA THR A 40 -9.23 8.71 2.71
C THR A 40 -9.65 9.55 1.51
N VAL A 41 -9.42 9.03 0.30
CA VAL A 41 -9.77 9.70 -0.98
C VAL A 41 -10.72 8.82 -1.79
N TYR A 42 -11.58 8.06 -1.10
CA TYR A 42 -12.61 7.24 -1.73
C TYR A 42 -13.90 8.04 -1.88
N ASP A 43 -14.47 8.03 -3.08
CA ASP A 43 -15.77 8.63 -3.40
C ASP A 43 -16.93 7.61 -3.29
N TYR A 44 -16.64 6.37 -2.90
CA TYR A 44 -17.61 5.30 -2.71
C TYR A 44 -17.37 4.50 -1.41
N GLN A 45 -18.36 3.71 -1.00
CA GLN A 45 -18.23 2.83 0.17
C GLN A 45 -17.39 1.59 -0.16
N ASN A 46 -16.28 1.44 0.55
CA ASN A 46 -15.37 0.30 0.42
C ASN A 46 -15.17 -0.36 1.79
N GLU A 47 -15.46 -1.66 1.88
CA GLU A 47 -15.37 -2.44 3.12
C GLU A 47 -13.95 -2.43 3.72
N ALA A 48 -12.90 -2.55 2.89
CA ALA A 48 -11.52 -2.54 3.36
C ALA A 48 -11.12 -1.18 3.96
N VAL A 49 -11.65 -0.09 3.41
CA VAL A 49 -11.44 1.28 3.92
C VAL A 49 -12.17 1.50 5.24
N GLU A 50 -13.36 0.90 5.40
CA GLU A 50 -14.09 0.91 6.66
C GLU A 50 -13.31 0.19 7.76
N VAL A 51 -12.80 -1.01 7.47
CA VAL A 51 -11.93 -1.77 8.39
C VAL A 51 -10.68 -0.96 8.78
N MET A 52 -10.03 -0.28 7.82
CA MET A 52 -8.90 0.62 8.11
C MET A 52 -9.32 1.75 9.04
N THR A 53 -10.46 2.38 8.76
CA THR A 53 -10.99 3.51 9.51
C THR A 53 -11.30 3.13 10.94
N GLU A 54 -12.01 2.02 11.16
CA GLU A 54 -12.35 1.53 12.50
C GLU A 54 -11.13 1.16 13.31
N SER A 55 -10.19 0.41 12.71
CA SER A 55 -8.97 -0.01 13.37
C SER A 55 -8.08 1.19 13.73
N SER A 56 -7.99 2.18 12.83
CA SER A 56 -7.25 3.42 13.09
C SER A 56 -7.91 4.24 14.21
N LYS A 57 -9.24 4.37 14.22
CA LYS A 57 -9.99 5.06 15.30
C LYS A 57 -9.75 4.41 16.66
N LYS A 58 -9.77 3.07 16.73
CA LYS A 58 -9.45 2.32 17.96
C LYS A 58 -8.06 2.64 18.51
N ARG A 59 -7.14 3.13 17.67
CA ARG A 59 -5.77 3.53 18.03
C ARG A 59 -5.60 5.04 18.21
N GLY A 60 -6.70 5.80 18.23
CA GLY A 60 -6.70 7.24 18.47
C GLY A 60 -6.57 8.09 17.21
N ALA A 61 -6.76 7.51 16.02
CA ALA A 61 -6.70 8.28 14.78
C ALA A 61 -7.95 9.17 14.58
N ASN A 62 -7.71 10.41 14.20
CA ASN A 62 -8.68 11.32 13.60
C ASN A 62 -8.85 10.98 12.11
N VAL A 63 -9.98 10.36 11.76
CA VAL A 63 -10.25 9.93 10.39
C VAL A 63 -11.03 11.00 9.62
N MET A 64 -10.51 11.35 8.46
CA MET A 64 -11.02 12.37 7.56
C MET A 64 -11.22 11.77 6.17
N SER A 65 -12.11 12.36 5.37
CA SER A 65 -12.29 12.00 3.95
C SER A 65 -12.07 13.22 3.07
N ALA A 66 -11.70 12.99 1.81
CA ALA A 66 -11.65 14.02 0.78
C ALA A 66 -13.07 14.49 0.42
N ASP A 67 -13.19 15.76 0.03
CA ASP A 67 -14.45 16.31 -0.47
C ASP A 67 -14.46 16.25 -1.99
N PHE A 68 -15.63 15.96 -2.58
CA PHE A 68 -15.80 15.78 -4.02
C PHE A 68 -16.81 16.78 -4.57
N SER A 69 -16.56 17.30 -5.77
CA SER A 69 -17.50 18.17 -6.47
C SER A 69 -18.51 17.35 -7.26
N TRP A 70 -19.78 17.73 -7.16
CA TRP A 70 -20.85 17.16 -7.95
C TRP A 70 -21.07 18.00 -9.22
N PRO A 71 -21.38 17.43 -10.40
CA PRO A 71 -21.60 16.00 -10.71
C PRO A 71 -20.35 15.19 -11.07
N ASN A 72 -19.22 15.84 -11.35
CA ASN A 72 -18.07 15.19 -11.99
C ASN A 72 -17.21 14.33 -11.03
N LEU A 73 -17.59 14.24 -9.75
CA LEU A 73 -16.87 13.52 -8.68
C LEU A 73 -15.37 13.86 -8.62
N GLN A 74 -15.01 15.11 -8.95
CA GLN A 74 -13.63 15.53 -8.89
C GLN A 74 -13.26 15.91 -7.46
N ILE A 75 -12.06 15.52 -7.04
CA ILE A 75 -11.55 15.89 -5.71
C ILE A 75 -11.43 17.41 -5.62
N GLN A 76 -12.05 17.99 -4.59
CA GLN A 76 -11.92 19.40 -4.26
C GLN A 76 -10.53 19.68 -3.72
N SER A 77 -9.60 19.95 -4.64
CA SER A 77 -8.18 20.10 -4.36
C SER A 77 -7.88 21.16 -3.29
N GLU A 78 -8.66 22.24 -3.21
CA GLU A 78 -8.46 23.28 -2.18
C GLU A 78 -8.79 22.79 -0.78
N ASN A 79 -9.87 22.02 -0.62
CA ASN A 79 -10.26 21.46 0.67
C ASN A 79 -9.34 20.32 1.07
N LEU A 80 -8.98 19.44 0.11
CA LEU A 80 -7.95 18.44 0.32
C LEU A 80 -6.63 19.08 0.77
N ARG A 81 -6.21 20.17 0.14
CA ARG A 81 -5.01 20.91 0.54
C ARG A 81 -5.11 21.42 1.97
N LYS A 82 -6.22 22.06 2.37
CA LYS A 82 -6.38 22.53 3.76
C LYS A 82 -6.28 21.38 4.77
N LYS A 83 -6.71 20.17 4.40
CA LYS A 83 -6.65 18.98 5.24
C LYS A 83 -5.23 18.40 5.37
N ILE A 84 -4.39 18.53 4.32
CA ILE A 84 -3.07 17.87 4.30
C ILE A 84 -1.88 18.86 4.41
N MET A 85 -2.05 20.12 4.00
CA MET A 85 -0.94 21.04 3.71
C MET A 85 -1.26 22.52 4.05
N ASN A 86 -0.22 23.26 4.42
CA ASN A 86 -0.23 24.73 4.47
C ASN A 86 0.28 25.41 3.18
N LYS A 87 0.71 24.66 2.15
CA LYS A 87 1.32 25.19 0.90
C LYS A 87 0.54 24.81 -0.38
N ARG A 88 0.68 25.62 -1.46
CA ARG A 88 0.01 25.42 -2.77
C ARG A 88 0.85 24.53 -3.72
N SER A 89 0.24 23.50 -4.30
CA SER A 89 0.76 22.74 -5.48
C SER A 89 -0.16 22.95 -6.69
N ARG A 90 0.33 22.84 -7.93
CA ARG A 90 -0.46 23.09 -9.16
C ARG A 90 -0.91 21.82 -9.91
N TYR A 91 -0.40 20.63 -9.57
CA TYR A 91 -0.66 19.40 -10.32
C TYR A 91 -1.17 18.25 -9.43
N SER A 92 -2.07 17.43 -9.97
CA SER A 92 -2.84 16.37 -9.29
C SER A 92 -2.06 15.10 -8.95
N TYR A 93 -0.76 15.02 -9.25
CA TYR A 93 0.11 13.91 -8.80
C TYR A 93 1.24 14.40 -7.90
N LEU A 94 1.69 15.64 -8.08
CA LEU A 94 2.71 16.26 -7.24
C LEU A 94 2.27 16.42 -5.78
N TRP A 95 0.97 16.38 -5.49
CA TRP A 95 0.52 16.38 -4.10
C TRP A 95 0.98 15.14 -3.36
N MET A 96 1.09 13.96 -3.99
CA MET A 96 1.57 12.74 -3.29
C MET A 96 2.99 12.93 -2.75
N SER A 97 3.90 13.45 -3.58
CA SER A 97 5.26 13.79 -3.16
C SER A 97 5.27 14.89 -2.10
N LEU A 98 4.42 15.90 -2.26
CA LEU A 98 4.34 17.02 -1.31
C LEU A 98 3.79 16.59 0.06
N VAL A 99 2.84 15.67 0.12
CA VAL A 99 2.31 15.18 1.41
C VAL A 99 3.35 14.30 2.12
N GLN A 100 4.13 13.52 1.37
CA GLN A 100 5.29 12.80 1.89
C GLN A 100 6.35 13.75 2.47
N GLU A 101 6.64 14.87 1.79
CA GLU A 101 7.53 15.92 2.33
C GLU A 101 6.98 16.55 3.64
N ASN A 102 5.67 16.53 3.84
CA ASN A 102 5.02 16.99 5.08
C ASN A 102 4.86 15.86 6.13
N GLY A 103 5.51 14.71 5.94
CA GLY A 103 5.54 13.61 6.91
C GLY A 103 4.33 12.67 6.85
N TRP A 104 3.51 12.74 5.79
CA TRP A 104 2.44 11.77 5.57
C TRP A 104 2.97 10.52 4.88
N HIS A 105 2.47 9.36 5.27
CA HIS A 105 2.65 8.14 4.48
C HIS A 105 1.56 8.05 3.40
N VAL A 106 1.94 7.63 2.20
CA VAL A 106 1.01 7.47 1.08
C VAL A 106 0.75 5.99 0.83
N LEU A 107 -0.51 5.60 0.94
CA LEU A 107 -1.03 4.30 0.53
C LEU A 107 -1.77 4.44 -0.80
N LEU A 108 -1.32 3.71 -1.82
CA LEU A 108 -1.98 3.61 -3.11
C LEU A 108 -2.74 2.29 -3.22
N ASP A 109 -4.04 2.34 -3.47
CA ASP A 109 -4.85 1.17 -3.79
C ASP A 109 -4.97 0.99 -5.31
N ALA A 110 -4.28 -0.01 -5.83
CA ALA A 110 -4.29 -0.42 -7.22
C ALA A 110 -5.04 -1.75 -7.42
N SER A 111 -5.90 -2.15 -6.48
CA SER A 111 -6.70 -3.38 -6.57
C SER A 111 -7.64 -3.45 -7.77
N ALA A 112 -8.02 -2.31 -8.33
CA ALA A 112 -8.85 -2.23 -9.52
C ALA A 112 -8.06 -2.48 -10.82
N LEU A 113 -6.73 -2.32 -10.81
CA LEU A 113 -5.90 -2.29 -12.00
C LEU A 113 -5.46 -3.70 -12.43
N GLY A 114 -5.41 -3.90 -13.75
CA GLY A 114 -4.82 -5.09 -14.36
C GLY A 114 -3.33 -4.90 -14.66
N ALA A 115 -2.67 -5.97 -15.09
CA ALA A 115 -1.24 -5.95 -15.46
C ALA A 115 -0.86 -4.81 -16.42
N LYS A 116 -1.66 -4.58 -17.48
CA LYS A 116 -1.41 -3.53 -18.48
C LYS A 116 -1.53 -2.12 -17.92
N ASP A 117 -2.52 -1.88 -17.07
CA ASP A 117 -2.72 -0.58 -16.44
C ASP A 117 -1.59 -0.31 -15.44
N MET A 118 -1.16 -1.33 -14.71
CA MET A 118 -0.04 -1.23 -13.76
C MET A 118 1.29 -0.88 -14.42
N GLU A 119 1.56 -1.42 -15.61
CA GLU A 119 2.77 -1.10 -16.39
C GLU A 119 2.77 0.37 -16.84
N THR A 120 1.61 0.89 -17.24
CA THR A 120 1.45 2.24 -17.78
C THR A 120 1.20 3.32 -16.72
N LEU A 121 0.78 2.94 -15.52
CA LEU A 121 0.48 3.87 -14.43
C LEU A 121 1.71 4.71 -14.04
N GLY A 122 2.93 4.21 -14.28
CA GLY A 122 4.16 4.93 -13.94
C GLY A 122 4.38 5.00 -12.43
N LEU A 123 4.24 3.88 -11.72
CA LEU A 123 4.39 3.79 -10.26
C LEU A 123 5.70 4.35 -9.71
N SER A 124 6.76 4.33 -10.52
CA SER A 124 8.04 4.95 -10.23
C SER A 124 7.98 6.47 -10.04
N LEU A 125 6.93 7.14 -10.54
CA LEU A 125 6.72 8.58 -10.38
C LEU A 125 6.15 8.94 -9.00
N PHE A 126 5.26 8.09 -8.46
CA PHE A 126 4.53 8.41 -7.22
C PHE A 126 5.29 8.01 -5.96
N ASN A 127 6.22 7.05 -6.05
CA ASN A 127 7.06 6.58 -4.93
C ASN A 127 6.28 6.37 -3.62
N SER A 128 5.09 5.78 -3.71
CA SER A 128 4.19 5.58 -2.57
C SER A 128 4.87 4.70 -1.50
N ASP A 129 4.57 4.95 -0.23
CA ASP A 129 5.11 4.16 0.87
C ASP A 129 4.54 2.75 0.87
N PHE A 130 3.26 2.66 0.54
CA PHE A 130 2.51 1.42 0.50
C PHE A 130 1.72 1.33 -0.81
N LEU A 131 1.60 0.12 -1.35
CA LEU A 131 0.80 -0.18 -2.53
C LEU A 131 0.04 -1.48 -2.30
N ILE A 132 -1.27 -1.46 -2.47
CA ILE A 132 -2.13 -2.66 -2.41
C ILE A 132 -2.59 -3.00 -3.82
N CYS A 133 -2.48 -4.26 -4.24
CA CYS A 133 -3.07 -4.71 -5.49
C CYS A 133 -3.58 -6.16 -5.38
N SER A 134 -4.45 -6.55 -6.31
CA SER A 134 -4.89 -7.94 -6.41
C SER A 134 -3.79 -8.79 -7.05
N PHE A 135 -3.46 -9.93 -6.45
CA PHE A 135 -2.46 -10.85 -7.01
C PHE A 135 -2.93 -11.33 -8.41
N PHE A 136 -4.15 -11.84 -8.48
CA PHE A 136 -4.71 -12.41 -9.71
C PHE A 136 -4.79 -11.40 -10.86
N LYS A 137 -5.21 -10.16 -10.62
CA LYS A 137 -5.34 -9.16 -11.69
C LYS A 137 -3.99 -8.70 -12.25
N VAL A 138 -2.95 -8.69 -11.40
CA VAL A 138 -1.61 -8.24 -11.79
C VAL A 138 -0.81 -9.36 -12.43
N PHE A 139 -0.89 -10.59 -11.90
CA PHE A 139 -0.07 -11.70 -12.36
C PHE A 139 -0.80 -12.65 -13.32
N GLY A 140 -2.14 -12.64 -13.35
CA GLY A 140 -2.94 -13.53 -14.20
C GLY A 140 -2.89 -15.01 -13.81
N GLU A 141 -2.14 -15.34 -12.75
CA GLU A 141 -1.91 -16.70 -12.26
C GLU A 141 -2.74 -16.97 -11.00
N ASN A 142 -3.09 -18.24 -10.81
CA ASN A 142 -3.65 -18.73 -9.54
C ASN A 142 -2.59 -18.68 -8.43
N PRO A 143 -2.96 -18.42 -7.17
CA PRO A 143 -4.33 -18.48 -6.64
C PRO A 143 -5.11 -17.15 -6.67
N SER A 144 -6.41 -17.25 -6.99
CA SER A 144 -7.37 -16.16 -6.77
C SER A 144 -7.64 -15.96 -5.27
N GLY A 145 -8.07 -14.75 -4.90
CA GLY A 145 -8.42 -14.39 -3.52
C GLY A 145 -7.33 -13.66 -2.73
N PHE A 146 -6.06 -13.75 -3.15
CA PHE A 146 -4.96 -13.07 -2.44
C PHE A 146 -4.72 -11.63 -2.93
N TYR A 147 -4.20 -10.82 -2.01
CA TYR A 147 -3.75 -9.46 -2.26
C TYR A 147 -2.26 -9.33 -1.97
N CYS A 148 -1.62 -8.42 -2.69
CA CYS A 148 -0.23 -8.05 -2.45
C CYS A 148 -0.21 -6.68 -1.78
N LEU A 149 0.50 -6.60 -0.66
CA LEU A 149 0.90 -5.35 -0.03
C LEU A 149 2.39 -5.14 -0.28
N PHE A 150 2.72 -4.13 -1.08
CA PHE A 150 4.09 -3.66 -1.26
C PHE A 150 4.40 -2.58 -0.24
N ILE A 151 5.53 -2.73 0.42
CA ILE A 151 6.02 -1.78 1.42
C ILE A 151 7.39 -1.29 0.99
N ARG A 152 7.54 0.03 0.89
CA ARG A 152 8.83 0.65 0.62
C ARG A 152 9.78 0.38 1.79
N LYS A 153 11.00 -0.07 1.52
CA LYS A 153 11.97 -0.46 2.55
C LYS A 153 12.36 0.70 3.48
N SER A 154 12.31 1.94 2.99
CA SER A 154 12.48 3.14 3.83
C SER A 154 11.39 3.31 4.89
N SER A 155 10.19 2.81 4.61
CA SER A 155 8.98 2.93 5.44
C SER A 155 8.71 1.63 6.22
N ALA A 156 9.59 0.63 6.09
CA ALA A 156 9.45 -0.68 6.74
C ALA A 156 9.67 -0.64 8.25
N SER A 157 10.27 0.42 8.81
CA SER A 157 10.39 0.60 10.27
C SER A 157 9.02 0.59 10.94
N ILE A 158 8.00 1.11 10.28
CA ILE A 158 6.60 1.14 10.75
C ILE A 158 6.05 -0.28 10.98
N LEU A 159 6.55 -1.27 10.24
CA LEU A 159 6.14 -2.67 10.38
C LEU A 159 6.95 -3.45 11.41
N LYS A 160 8.18 -3.00 11.73
CA LYS A 160 9.07 -3.75 12.64
C LYS A 160 8.55 -3.79 14.07
N ASP A 161 7.83 -2.76 14.49
CA ASP A 161 7.19 -2.72 15.82
C ASP A 161 6.13 -3.82 15.99
N LEU A 162 5.60 -4.34 14.87
CA LEU A 162 4.54 -5.35 14.84
C LEU A 162 5.05 -6.79 15.05
N ALA A 163 6.24 -7.11 14.54
CA ALA A 163 6.85 -8.44 14.68
C ALA A 163 7.14 -8.82 16.15
N THR A 164 7.13 -7.84 17.05
CA THR A 164 7.43 -8.01 18.47
C THR A 164 6.17 -8.06 19.35
N GLY A 165 4.99 -7.72 18.82
CA GLY A 165 3.83 -7.37 19.66
C GLY A 165 2.46 -7.97 19.30
N THR A 166 2.21 -8.39 18.05
CA THR A 166 0.87 -8.89 17.67
C THR A 166 0.90 -10.20 16.87
N ASN A 167 -0.08 -11.06 17.16
CA ASN A 167 -0.38 -12.27 16.40
C ASN A 167 -1.02 -11.90 15.06
N ILE A 168 -0.21 -11.50 14.08
CA ILE A 168 -0.71 -11.20 12.74
C ILE A 168 -0.91 -12.51 11.98
N VAL A 169 -2.09 -13.09 12.13
CA VAL A 169 -2.48 -14.32 11.41
C VAL A 169 -2.70 -13.98 9.93
N GLY A 170 -2.06 -14.74 9.03
CA GLY A 170 -2.33 -14.67 7.58
C GLY A 170 -1.35 -13.86 6.73
N ILE A 171 -0.21 -13.41 7.29
CA ILE A 171 0.92 -12.88 6.51
C ILE A 171 1.74 -14.05 5.96
N MET A 172 1.91 -14.11 4.64
CA MET A 172 2.88 -15.01 4.01
C MET A 172 4.06 -14.21 3.45
N ASN A 173 5.27 -14.63 3.81
CA ASN A 173 6.52 -14.07 3.28
C ASN A 173 7.00 -14.93 2.11
N LEU A 174 7.22 -14.31 0.95
CA LEU A 174 7.83 -14.98 -0.19
C LEU A 174 9.35 -14.98 -0.03
N VAL A 175 9.92 -16.14 0.26
CA VAL A 175 11.37 -16.34 0.26
C VAL A 175 11.78 -16.81 -1.14
N PRO A 176 12.83 -16.24 -1.75
CA PRO A 176 13.36 -16.74 -3.01
C PRO A 176 13.64 -18.24 -2.89
N ALA A 177 13.21 -19.03 -3.87
CA ALA A 177 13.56 -20.44 -3.92
C ALA A 177 15.10 -20.55 -3.92
N SER A 178 15.66 -21.32 -3.00
CA SER A 178 17.10 -21.63 -3.05
C SER A 178 17.38 -22.32 -4.39
N PRO A 179 18.43 -21.92 -5.13
CA PRO A 179 18.77 -22.59 -6.38
C PRO A 179 18.94 -24.09 -6.12
N PRO A 180 18.47 -24.96 -7.03
CA PRO A 180 18.66 -26.39 -6.87
C PRO A 180 20.16 -26.67 -6.74
N ILE A 181 20.53 -27.45 -5.73
CA ILE A 181 21.90 -27.90 -5.52
C ILE A 181 22.25 -28.76 -6.75
N SER A 182 22.95 -28.17 -7.71
CA SER A 182 23.60 -28.94 -8.76
C SER A 182 24.92 -29.48 -8.20
N ASN A 183 25.09 -30.80 -8.38
CA ASN A 183 26.29 -31.61 -8.22
C ASN A 183 26.45 -32.34 -6.88
N ILE A 184 26.16 -33.64 -6.92
CA ILE A 184 27.12 -34.63 -6.44
C ILE A 184 27.40 -35.59 -7.59
N GLU A 185 28.68 -35.67 -7.93
CA GLU A 185 29.29 -36.58 -8.89
C GLU A 185 28.90 -38.04 -8.62
N THR A 186 28.63 -38.81 -9.68
CA THR A 186 28.95 -40.25 -9.69
C THR A 186 30.03 -40.48 -10.72
N LYS A 187 31.25 -40.11 -10.35
CA LYS A 187 32.48 -40.61 -10.95
C LYS A 187 32.82 -41.92 -10.24
N LEU A 188 32.22 -43.04 -10.65
CA LEU A 188 32.63 -44.37 -10.20
C LEU A 188 32.53 -45.37 -11.36
N ARG A 189 33.73 -45.71 -11.85
CA ARG A 189 34.18 -46.96 -12.50
C ARG A 189 33.35 -47.56 -13.63
#